data_AF-A0A969WKK5-F1
#
_entry.id   AF-A0A969WKK5-F1
#
_cell.length_a   1.000
_cell.length_b   1.000
_cell.length_c   1.000
_cell.angle_alpha   90.00
_cell.angle_beta   90.00
_cell.angle_gamma   90.00
#
_symmetry.space_group_name_H-M   'P 1'
#
loop_
_entity.id
_entity.type
_entity.pdbx_description
1 polymer ?
#
loop_
_entity_poly.entity_id
_entity_poly.type
_entity_poly.pdbx_seq_one_letter_code
_entity_poly.pdbx_strand_id
1 'polypeptide(L)' 'MNVRCPNCKNSFSLSRDYMSTAVTEAKDKKQKYHAMSCPSCRKTVKVSISQMQRYLPRQQASGKEQQSSGDA' A
#
# COMPACT_ATOMS: atom_id res chain seq x y z
N MET A 1 8.25 -4.80 -3.53
CA MET A 1 8.96 -3.50 -3.63
C MET A 1 9.98 -3.42 -2.51
N ASN A 2 11.23 -3.06 -2.79
CA ASN A 2 12.24 -2.93 -1.73
C ASN A 2 12.24 -1.52 -1.17
N VAL A 3 12.09 -1.40 0.15
CA VAL A 3 12.12 -0.13 0.89
C VAL A 3 13.36 -0.10 1.76
N ARG A 4 14.11 1.00 1.66
CA ARG A 4 15.25 1.28 2.52
C ARG A 4 14.82 2.20 3.65
N CYS A 5 15.02 1.77 4.89
CA CYS A 5 14.74 2.61 6.05
C CYS A 5 15.75 3.77 6.13
N PRO A 6 15.31 5.05 6.21
CA PRO A 6 16.23 6.18 6.34
C PRO A 6 16.94 6.22 7.71
N ASN A 7 16.38 5.56 8.74
CA ASN A 7 16.92 5.56 10.09
C ASN A 7 18.03 4.51 10.27
N CYS A 8 17.72 3.23 10.07
CA CYS A 8 18.68 2.13 10.29
C CYS A 8 19.38 1.65 9.02
N LYS A 9 19.05 2.22 7.85
CA LYS A 9 19.58 1.83 6.54
C LYS A 9 19.24 0.40 6.10
N ASN A 10 18.48 -0.36 6.89
CA ASN A 10 18.04 -1.70 6.52
C ASN A 10 17.07 -1.67 5.33
N SER A 11 17.24 -2.63 4.43
CA SER A 11 16.37 -2.81 3.27
C SER A 11 15.42 -3.98 3.55
N PHE A 12 14.13 -3.77 3.30
CA PHE A 12 13.12 -4.81 3.46
C PHE A 12 12.12 -4.77 2.31
N SER A 13 11.58 -5.94 1.99
CA SER A 13 10.62 -6.11 0.89
C SER A 13 9.20 -5.92 1.41
N LEU A 14 8.43 -5.07 0.73
CA LEU A 14 6.99 -4.97 0.90
C LEU A 14 6.28 -6.03 0.06
N SER A 15 5.45 -6.82 0.72
CA SER A 15 4.53 -7.77 0.11
C SER A 15 3.43 -7.07 -0.68
N ARG A 16 2.87 -7.76 -1.67
CA ARG A 16 1.84 -7.21 -2.54
C ARG A 16 0.56 -6.86 -1.78
N ASP A 17 0.10 -7.76 -0.92
CA ASP A 17 -1.06 -7.54 -0.04
C ASP A 17 -0.91 -6.27 0.80
N TYR A 18 0.24 -6.12 1.45
CA TYR A 18 0.52 -4.94 2.28
C TYR A 18 0.44 -3.65 1.47
N MET A 19 1.04 -3.62 0.27
CA MET A 19 0.97 -2.46 -0.61
C MET A 19 -0.47 -2.18 -1.07
N SER A 20 -1.26 -3.21 -1.37
CA SER A 20 -2.66 -3.06 -1.79
C SER A 20 -3.49 -2.40 -0.68
N THR A 21 -3.42 -2.93 0.54
CA THR A 21 -4.10 -2.36 1.71
C THR A 21 -3.65 -0.93 1.99
N ALA A 22 -2.33 -0.68 2.02
CA ALA A 22 -1.77 0.64 2.26
C ALA A 22 -2.23 1.69 1.22
N VAL A 23 -2.32 1.30 -0.05
CA VAL A 23 -2.80 2.19 -1.12
C VAL A 23 -4.30 2.49 -0.94
N THR A 24 -5.11 1.50 -0.59
CA THR A 24 -6.56 1.67 -0.36
C THR A 24 -6.82 2.58 0.84
N GLU A 25 -6.15 2.34 1.97
CA GLU A 25 -6.26 3.18 3.17
C GLU A 25 -5.81 4.62 2.91
N ALA A 26 -4.72 4.80 2.17
CA ALA A 26 -4.22 6.13 1.87
C ALA A 26 -5.10 6.88 0.86
N LYS A 27 -5.78 6.17 -0.06
CA LYS A 27 -6.80 6.77 -0.94
C LYS A 27 -7.98 7.30 -0.15
N ASP A 28 -8.50 6.49 0.79
CA ASP A 28 -9.61 6.88 1.67
C ASP A 28 -9.27 8.14 2.48
N LYS A 29 -8.07 8.16 3.07
CA LYS A 29 -7.56 9.29 3.86
C LYS A 29 -7.00 10.45 3.03
N LYS A 30 -7.04 10.37 1.69
CA LYS A 30 -6.42 11.31 0.73
C LYS A 30 -4.94 11.63 1.04
N GLN A 31 -4.19 10.64 1.54
CA GLN A 31 -2.79 10.78 1.91
C GLN A 31 -1.86 10.47 0.74
N LYS A 32 -0.81 11.28 0.59
CA LYS A 32 0.25 11.08 -0.42
C LYS A 32 1.30 10.04 0.01
N TYR A 33 1.37 9.76 1.31
CA TYR A 33 2.36 8.88 1.92
C TYR A 33 1.70 7.93 2.91
N HIS A 34 2.12 6.67 2.91
CA HIS A 34 1.78 5.70 3.95
C HIS A 34 2.86 5.71 5.01
N ALA A 35 2.49 5.82 6.28
CA ALA A 35 3.41 5.69 7.40
C ALA A 35 3.39 4.24 7.90
N MET A 36 4.56 3.61 7.94
CA MET A 36 4.70 2.22 8.40
C MET A 36 5.88 2.06 9.35
N SER A 37 5.86 1.03 10.20
CA SER A 37 6.95 0.73 11.11
C SER A 37 8.00 -0.17 10.45
N CYS A 38 9.27 0.21 10.54
CA CYS A 38 10.37 -0.64 10.05
C CYS A 38 10.47 -1.93 10.88
N PRO A 39 10.56 -3.13 10.27
CA PRO A 39 10.63 -4.38 11.02
C PRO A 39 11.91 -4.53 11.86
N SER A 40 13.01 -3.83 11.51
CA SER A 40 14.26 -3.92 12.25
C SER A 40 14.37 -2.92 13.40
N CYS A 41 14.14 -1.63 13.14
CA CYS A 41 14.34 -0.58 14.14
C CYS A 41 13.04 -0.02 14.74
N ARG A 42 11.88 -0.47 14.25
CA ARG A 42 10.53 -0.02 14.65
C ARG A 42 10.27 1.48 14.52
N LYS A 43 11.16 2.22 13.84
CA LYS A 43 10.93 3.62 13.51
C LYS A 43 9.93 3.75 12.37
N THR A 44 9.15 4.82 12.40
CA THR A 44 8.20 5.17 11.35
C THR A 44 8.95 5.57 10.07
N VAL A 45 8.58 4.92 8.97
CA VAL A 45 9.06 5.16 7.61
C VAL A 45 7.88 5.60 6.76
N LYS A 46 8.06 6.68 6.01
CA LYS A 46 7.05 7.18 5.07
C LYS A 46 7.36 6.63 3.69
N VAL A 47 6.40 5.92 3.10
CA VAL A 47 6.51 5.34 1.75
C VAL A 47 5.50 6.03 0.84
N SER A 48 5.92 6.46 -0.35
CA SER A 48 5.03 7.16 -1.28
C SER A 48 4.00 6.20 -1.91
N ILE A 49 2.73 6.60 -1.86
CA ILE A 49 1.62 5.82 -2.42
C ILE A 49 1.79 5.64 -3.94
N SER A 50 2.19 6.71 -4.63
CA SER A 50 2.45 6.68 -6.08
C SER A 50 3.53 5.68 -6.46
N GLN A 51 4.53 5.46 -5.59
CA GLN A 51 5.54 4.42 -5.84
C GLN A 51 4.95 3.03 -5.65
N MET A 52 4.22 2.78 -4.55
CA MET A 52 3.56 1.49 -4.32
C MET A 52 2.61 1.13 -5.46
N GLN A 53 1.83 2.10 -5.96
CA GLN A 53 0.93 1.92 -7.10
C GLN A 53 1.63 1.50 -8.39
N ARG A 54 2.90 1.86 -8.60
CA ARG A 54 3.67 1.42 -9.78
C ARG A 54 4.09 -0.05 -9.71
N TYR A 55 4.25 -0.59 -8.50
CA TYR A 55 4.60 -2.00 -8.28
C TYR A 55 3.37 -2.90 -8.18
N LEU A 56 2.23 -2.34 -7.82
CA LEU A 56 0.96 -3.01 -7.98
C LEU A 56 0.64 -3.05 -9.49
N PRO A 57 0.10 -4.18 -10.00
CA PRO A 57 -0.43 -4.16 -11.35
C PRO A 57 -1.50 -3.06 -11.35
N ARG A 58 -1.52 -2.22 -12.39
CA ARG A 58 -2.66 -1.30 -12.58
C ARG A 58 -3.89 -2.19 -12.57
N GLN A 59 -4.62 -2.22 -11.47
CA GLN A 59 -6.04 -2.50 -11.51
C GLN A 59 -6.60 -1.34 -12.34
N GLN A 60 -6.54 -1.51 -13.66
CA GLN A 60 -7.41 -0.78 -14.55
C GLN A 60 -8.81 -0.94 -13.97
N ALA A 61 -9.54 0.17 -13.96
CA ALA A 61 -10.92 0.26 -13.52
C ALA A 61 -11.70 -1.02 -13.84
N SER A 62 -12.09 -1.77 -12.81
CA SER A 62 -13.04 -2.88 -12.92
C SER A 62 -13.71 -3.03 -11.55
N GLY A 63 -14.97 -2.60 -11.48
CA GLY A 63 -15.90 -2.88 -10.39
C GLY A 63 -15.90 -1.83 -9.28
N LYS A 64 -16.37 -0.61 -9.52
CA LYS A 64 -17.71 -0.25 -9.08
C LYS A 64 -18.73 -1.35 -9.43
N GLU A 65 -18.94 -2.30 -8.51
CA GLU A 65 -20.24 -2.92 -8.26
C GLU A 65 -20.20 -3.52 -6.85
N GLN A 66 -20.70 -2.73 -5.89
CA GLN A 66 -21.21 -3.27 -4.64
C GLN A 66 -22.51 -4.01 -4.96
N GLN A 67 -22.63 -5.26 -4.51
CA GLN A 67 -23.81 -5.81 -3.83
C GLN A 67 -25.18 -5.66 -4.54
N SER A 68 -25.79 -6.78 -4.97
CA SER A 68 -27.21 -7.15 -4.70
C SER A 68 -27.67 -8.42 -5.47
N SER A 69 -28.26 -9.37 -4.71
CA SER A 69 -29.48 -10.16 -4.97
C SER A 69 -29.76 -10.94 -6.28
N GLY A 70 -30.16 -12.21 -6.14
CA GLY A 70 -31.44 -12.72 -6.71
C GLY A 70 -31.42 -13.94 -7.65
N ASP A 71 -32.44 -14.82 -7.47
CA ASP A 71 -33.01 -15.88 -8.34
C ASP A 71 -32.29 -17.26 -8.40
N ALA A 72 -32.88 -18.42 -8.07
CA ALA A 72 -34.29 -18.83 -7.95
C ALA A 72 -34.47 -19.97 -6.91
#